data_AF-A0A3G8XMG6-F1
#
_entry.id   AF-A0A3G8XMG6-F1
#
_cell.length_a   1.000
_cell.length_b   1.000
_cell.length_c   1.000
_cell.angle_alpha   90.00
_cell.angle_beta   90.00
_cell.angle_gamma   90.00
#
_symmetry.space_group_name_H-M   'P 1'
#
loop_
_entity.id
_entity.type
_entity.pdbx_description
1 polymer ?
#
loop_
_entity_poly.entity_id
_entity_poly.type
_entity_poly.pdbx_seq_one_letter_code
_entity_poly.pdbx_strand_id
1 'polypeptide(L)'
;MILIWQRLLKNTKISGITIFPFIILKKPEYKKDQILINHEKIHLRQQLELLIIFFYIWYVVEYYYWVFRLKNHYLAYKSISFEREAYAMEDDLNYLETRKFWSFWKYILD
;
A
#
# COMPACT_ATOMS: atom_id res chain seq x y z
N MET A 1 11.18 -9.19 3.39
CA MET A 1 11.17 -9.93 4.68
C MET A 1 10.01 -9.41 5.53
N ILE A 2 9.26 -10.28 6.22
CA ILE A 2 8.16 -9.85 7.11
C ILE A 2 8.73 -9.62 8.51
N LEU A 3 8.50 -8.45 9.07
CA LEU A 3 8.87 -8.06 10.42
C LEU A 3 7.60 -7.86 11.25
N ILE A 4 7.68 -8.15 12.55
CA ILE A 4 6.58 -7.87 13.49
C ILE A 4 7.06 -6.73 14.40
N TRP A 5 6.36 -5.59 14.37
CA TRP A 5 6.74 -4.43 15.17
C TRP A 5 5.52 -3.71 15.76
N GLN A 6 4.97 -4.29 16.82
CA GLN A 6 3.77 -3.77 17.48
C GLN A 6 3.92 -2.34 18.00
N ARG A 7 5.08 -1.99 18.57
CA ARG A 7 5.31 -0.65 19.18
C ARG A 7 5.25 0.46 18.14
N LEU A 8 5.79 0.24 16.94
CA LEU A 8 5.76 1.20 15.85
C LEU A 8 4.32 1.48 15.40
N LEU A 9 3.51 0.43 15.28
CA LEU A 9 2.14 0.51 14.77
C LEU A 9 1.06 0.67 15.85
N LYS A 10 1.45 0.79 17.13
CA LYS A 10 0.52 0.76 18.29
C LYS A 10 -0.62 1.77 18.16
N ASN A 11 -0.28 3.02 17.82
CA ASN A 11 -1.24 4.13 17.73
C ASN A 11 -1.86 4.31 16.34
N THR A 12 -1.57 3.38 15.42
CA THR A 12 -2.09 3.42 14.05
C THR A 12 -3.29 2.49 13.90
N LYS A 13 -4.21 2.84 12.99
CA LYS A 13 -5.37 2.00 12.64
C LYS A 13 -5.04 0.89 11.63
N ILE A 14 -3.83 0.89 11.08
CA ILE A 14 -3.38 -0.07 10.07
C ILE A 14 -2.89 -1.39 10.70
N SER A 15 -3.09 -2.48 9.97
CA SER A 15 -2.68 -3.84 10.36
C SER A 15 -1.25 -4.17 9.91
N GLY A 16 -0.83 -3.58 8.79
CA GLY A 16 0.50 -3.69 8.21
C GLY A 16 0.92 -2.38 7.54
N ILE A 17 2.22 -2.29 7.24
CA ILE A 17 2.77 -1.26 6.35
C ILE A 17 3.96 -1.84 5.58
N THR A 18 4.12 -1.43 4.34
CA THR A 18 5.26 -1.80 3.51
C THR A 18 6.26 -0.65 3.39
N ILE A 19 7.48 -0.90 3.87
CA ILE A 19 8.63 -0.02 3.66
C ILE A 19 9.74 -0.89 3.07
N PHE A 20 10.03 -0.72 1.79
CA PHE A 20 11.00 -1.57 1.06
C PHE A 20 12.30 -1.80 1.85
N PRO A 21 12.81 -3.04 1.97
CA PRO A 21 12.28 -4.32 1.44
C PRO A 21 11.40 -5.10 2.45
N PHE A 22 10.80 -4.41 3.41
CA PHE A 22 10.11 -5.00 4.55
C PHE A 22 8.61 -4.78 4.52
N ILE A 23 7.88 -5.83 4.89
CA ILE A 23 6.47 -5.72 5.30
C ILE A 23 6.48 -5.77 6.82
N ILE A 24 5.99 -4.73 7.47
CA ILE A 24 5.94 -4.62 8.92
C ILE A 24 4.50 -4.84 9.36
N LEU A 25 4.27 -5.92 10.12
CA LEU A 25 2.96 -6.25 10.67
C LEU A 25 2.85 -5.82 12.12
N LYS A 26 1.65 -5.39 12.52
CA LYS A 26 1.37 -4.96 13.89
C LYS A 26 1.35 -6.14 14.88
N LYS A 27 0.94 -7.32 14.42
CA LYS A 27 0.79 -8.53 15.24
C LYS A 27 1.20 -9.79 14.45
N PRO A 28 1.63 -10.86 15.14
CA PRO A 28 1.99 -12.13 14.49
C PRO A 28 0.81 -12.80 13.76
N GLU A 29 -0.43 -12.64 14.27
CA GLU A 29 -1.63 -13.23 13.68
C GLU A 29 -1.88 -12.80 12.23
N TYR A 30 -1.54 -11.54 11.89
CA TYR A 30 -1.66 -10.99 10.55
C TYR A 30 -0.75 -11.66 9.51
N LYS A 31 0.25 -12.44 9.93
CA LYS A 31 1.06 -13.24 9.00
C LYS A 31 0.24 -14.34 8.32
N LYS A 32 -0.87 -14.77 8.93
CA LYS A 32 -1.79 -15.77 8.36
C LYS A 32 -2.85 -15.16 7.45
N ASP A 33 -2.99 -13.83 7.46
CA ASP A 33 -3.92 -13.10 6.62
C ASP A 33 -3.35 -12.96 5.21
N GLN A 34 -3.76 -13.84 4.31
CA GLN A 34 -3.22 -13.87 2.95
C GLN A 34 -3.60 -12.62 2.14
N ILE A 35 -4.76 -12.02 2.41
CA ILE A 35 -5.24 -10.82 1.73
C ILE A 35 -4.38 -9.64 2.12
N LEU A 36 -4.18 -9.41 3.42
CA LEU A 36 -3.27 -8.37 3.90
C LEU A 36 -1.84 -8.57 3.38
N ILE A 37 -1.32 -9.79 3.41
CA ILE A 37 0.02 -10.06 2.88
C ILE A 37 0.09 -9.79 1.38
N ASN A 38 -0.96 -10.09 0.63
CA ASN A 38 -1.02 -9.81 -0.80
C ASN A 38 -1.01 -8.29 -1.06
N HIS A 39 -1.86 -7.54 -0.35
CA HIS A 39 -1.91 -6.08 -0.38
C HIS A 39 -0.51 -5.46 -0.17
N GLU A 40 0.19 -5.89 0.88
CA GLU A 40 1.53 -5.39 1.20
C GLU A 40 2.58 -5.80 0.14
N LYS A 41 2.44 -7.00 -0.47
CA LYS A 41 3.31 -7.39 -1.59
C LYS A 41 3.06 -6.56 -2.85
N ILE A 42 1.82 -6.12 -3.10
CA ILE A 42 1.50 -5.20 -4.20
C ILE A 42 2.28 -3.89 -4.00
N HIS A 43 2.32 -3.35 -2.78
CA HIS A 43 3.13 -2.17 -2.47
C HIS A 43 4.63 -2.39 -2.69
N LEU A 44 5.18 -3.56 -2.34
CA LEU A 44 6.59 -3.86 -2.65
C LEU A 44 6.85 -3.81 -4.17
N ARG A 45 5.93 -4.33 -4.97
CA ARG A 45 6.05 -4.28 -6.44
C ARG A 45 5.96 -2.85 -6.95
N GLN A 46 4.99 -2.07 -6.50
CA GLN A 46 4.86 -0.64 -6.85
C GLN A 46 6.12 0.16 -6.47
N GLN A 47 6.67 -0.06 -5.27
CA GLN A 47 7.90 0.57 -4.81
C GLN A 47 9.07 0.24 -5.74
N LEU A 48 9.24 -1.02 -6.14
CA LEU A 48 10.28 -1.41 -7.10
C LEU A 48 10.11 -0.77 -8.48
N GLU A 49 8.87 -0.67 -8.99
CA GLU A 49 8.60 -0.09 -10.33
C GLU A 49 8.91 1.41 -10.42
N LEU A 50 8.95 2.10 -9.28
CA LEU A 50 9.28 3.52 -9.17
C LEU A 50 10.62 3.76 -8.47
N LEU A 51 11.56 2.81 -8.59
CA LEU A 51 12.92 2.91 -8.04
C LEU A 51 12.96 3.27 -6.53
N ILE A 52 11.91 2.91 -5.80
CA ILE A 52 11.65 3.14 -4.37
C ILE A 52 11.48 4.62 -4.02
N ILE A 53 12.42 5.48 -4.40
CA ILE A 53 12.40 6.90 -4.07
C ILE A 53 11.24 7.63 -4.76
N PHE A 54 10.99 7.36 -6.04
CA PHE A 54 9.90 8.03 -6.76
C PHE A 54 8.53 7.55 -6.29
N PHE A 55 8.42 6.33 -5.76
CA PHE A 55 7.20 5.85 -5.12
C PHE A 55 6.82 6.74 -3.93
N TYR A 56 7.75 6.98 -2.99
CA TYR A 56 7.43 7.76 -1.80
C TYR A 56 7.13 9.23 -2.13
N ILE A 57 7.86 9.82 -3.09
CA ILE A 57 7.57 11.18 -3.56
C ILE A 57 6.15 11.25 -4.15
N TRP A 58 5.81 10.34 -5.07
CA TRP A 58 4.50 10.31 -5.71
C TRP A 58 3.37 10.05 -4.72
N TYR A 59 3.56 9.09 -3.82
CA TYR A 59 2.59 8.73 -2.78
C TYR A 59 2.26 9.94 -1.90
N VAL A 60 3.27 10.68 -1.45
CA VAL A 60 3.09 11.87 -0.62
C VAL A 60 2.41 13.00 -1.40
N VAL A 61 2.75 13.20 -2.67
CA VAL A 61 2.10 14.19 -3.54
C VAL A 61 0.61 13.88 -3.70
N GLU A 62 0.26 12.63 -4.06
CA GLU A 62 -1.14 12.21 -4.16
C GLU A 62 -1.88 12.37 -2.83
N TYR A 63 -1.26 11.96 -1.72
CA TYR A 63 -1.85 12.10 -0.40
C TYR A 63 -2.23 13.55 -0.11
N TYR A 64 -1.31 14.50 -0.29
CA TYR A 64 -1.60 15.91 -0.02
C TYR A 64 -2.64 16.48 -0.99
N TYR A 65 -2.56 16.14 -2.27
CA TYR A 65 -3.60 16.51 -3.24
C TYR A 65 -4.99 16.11 -2.75
N TRP A 66 -5.16 14.85 -2.31
CA TRP A 66 -6.43 14.36 -1.80
C TRP A 66 -6.81 14.92 -0.43
N VAL A 67 -5.87 15.20 0.46
CA VAL A 67 -6.14 15.87 1.74
C VAL A 67 -6.71 17.27 1.51
N PHE A 68 -6.14 18.06 0.58
CA PHE A 68 -6.65 19.39 0.26
C PHE A 68 -8.04 19.32 -0.40
N ARG A 69 -8.29 18.32 -1.24
CA ARG A 69 -9.56 18.14 -1.95
C ARG A 69 -10.68 17.59 -1.08
N LEU A 70 -10.42 16.55 -0.28
CA LEU A 70 -11.42 15.80 0.47
C LEU A 70 -11.55 16.24 1.93
N LYS A 71 -10.54 16.93 2.48
CA LYS A 71 -10.48 17.38 3.89
C LYS A 71 -10.68 16.25 4.91
N ASN A 72 -10.40 15.01 4.50
CA ASN A 72 -10.54 13.82 5.33
C ASN A 72 -9.35 12.89 5.08
N HIS A 73 -8.50 12.72 6.10
CA HIS A 73 -7.27 11.93 5.99
C HIS A 73 -7.51 10.46 5.61
N TYR A 74 -8.59 9.85 6.08
CA TYR A 74 -8.90 8.45 5.78
C TYR A 74 -9.37 8.30 4.32
N LEU A 75 -10.23 9.19 3.85
CA LEU A 75 -10.65 9.20 2.45
C LEU A 75 -9.48 9.56 1.53
N ALA A 76 -8.62 10.50 1.93
CA ALA A 76 -7.45 10.87 1.17
C ALA A 76 -6.47 9.71 1.00
N TYR A 77 -6.17 8.99 2.08
CA TYR A 77 -5.39 7.76 2.04
C TYR A 77 -5.99 6.73 1.07
N LYS A 78 -7.29 6.42 1.21
CA LYS A 78 -7.96 5.46 0.31
C LYS A 78 -8.08 5.93 -1.14
N SER A 79 -7.85 7.21 -1.42
CA SER A 79 -7.93 7.76 -2.78
C SER A 79 -6.59 7.75 -3.51
N ILE A 80 -5.48 7.47 -2.81
CA ILE A 80 -4.17 7.32 -3.44
C ILE A 80 -4.23 6.14 -4.42
N SER A 81 -3.77 6.36 -5.66
CA SER A 81 -3.84 5.37 -6.74
C SER A 81 -3.19 4.03 -6.37
N PHE A 82 -2.08 4.06 -5.64
CA PHE A 82 -1.40 2.87 -5.13
C PHE A 82 -2.25 2.05 -4.15
N GLU A 83 -2.93 2.73 -3.22
CA GLU A 83 -3.84 2.11 -2.24
C GLU A 83 -5.06 1.56 -2.94
N ARG A 84 -5.62 2.32 -3.89
CA ARG A 84 -6.78 1.89 -4.69
C ARG A 84 -6.47 0.63 -5.49
N GLU A 85 -5.30 0.56 -6.12
CA GLU A 85 -4.86 -0.64 -6.81
C GLU A 85 -4.72 -1.82 -5.85
N ALA A 86 -4.04 -1.61 -4.71
CA ALA A 86 -3.81 -2.66 -3.73
C ALA A 86 -5.14 -3.21 -3.18
N TYR A 87 -6.07 -2.34 -2.78
CA TYR A 87 -7.41 -2.73 -2.35
C TYR A 87 -8.25 -3.40 -3.45
N ALA A 88 -8.11 -2.97 -4.71
CA ALA A 88 -8.87 -3.58 -5.80
C ALA A 88 -8.41 -5.01 -6.13
N MET A 89 -7.16 -5.33 -5.83
CA MET A 89 -6.52 -6.60 -6.25
C MET A 89 -6.04 -7.46 -5.08
N GLU A 90 -6.30 -7.07 -3.82
CA GLU A 90 -5.84 -7.81 -2.63
C GLU A 90 -6.43 -9.22 -2.52
N ASP A 91 -7.64 -9.44 -3.04
CA ASP A 91 -8.29 -10.75 -3.10
C ASP A 91 -7.74 -11.67 -4.21
N ASP A 92 -7.11 -11.12 -5.24
CA ASP A 92 -6.45 -11.89 -6.29
C ASP A 92 -5.00 -12.21 -5.88
N LEU A 93 -4.83 -13.37 -5.24
CA LEU A 93 -3.53 -13.83 -4.74
C LEU A 93 -2.48 -14.08 -5.86
N ASN A 94 -2.93 -14.20 -7.12
CA ASN A 94 -2.06 -14.38 -8.28
C ASN A 94 -1.83 -13.07 -9.05
N TYR A 95 -2.40 -11.94 -8.57
CA TYR A 95 -2.35 -10.67 -9.28
C TYR A 95 -0.93 -10.28 -9.68
N LEU A 96 0.05 -10.46 -8.79
CA LEU A 96 1.44 -10.08 -9.05
C LEU A 96 2.09 -10.80 -10.24
N GLU A 97 1.59 -11.97 -10.63
CA GLU A 97 2.10 -12.72 -11.79
C GLU A 97 1.61 -12.12 -13.11
N THR A 98 0.40 -11.54 -13.10
CA THR A 98 -0.26 -10.99 -14.30
C THR A 98 -0.25 -9.45 -14.33
N ARG A 99 0.16 -8.82 -13.22
CA ARG A 99 0.20 -7.37 -13.03
C ARG A 99 1.08 -6.70 -14.08
N LYS A 100 0.47 -5.80 -14.85
CA LYS A 100 1.20 -4.95 -15.80
C LYS A 100 2.04 -3.91 -15.08
N PHE A 101 3.17 -3.55 -15.66
CA PHE A 101 3.98 -2.43 -15.19
C PHE A 101 3.11 -1.17 -15.15
N TRP A 102 3.21 -0.39 -14.07
CA TRP A 102 2.48 0.86 -13.93
C TRP A 102 0.94 0.71 -13.92
N SER A 103 0.42 -0.42 -13.46
CA SER A 103 -1.04 -0.66 -13.37
C SER A 103 -1.77 0.34 -12.48
N PHE A 104 -1.09 0.93 -11.47
CA PHE A 104 -1.63 1.98 -10.60
C PHE A 104 -2.17 3.21 -11.37
N TRP A 105 -1.68 3.49 -12.58
CA TRP A 105 -2.14 4.63 -13.37
C TRP A 105 -3.64 4.59 -13.69
N LYS A 106 -4.23 3.39 -13.79
CA LYS A 106 -5.67 3.21 -13.97
C LYS A 106 -6.48 3.84 -12.83
N TYR A 107 -5.89 3.91 -11.64
CA TYR A 107 -6.54 4.37 -10.41
C TYR A 107 -6.23 5.83 -10.07
N ILE A 108 -5.63 6.61 -10.98
CA ILE A 108 -5.40 8.05 -10.79
C ILE A 108 -6.65 8.88 -11.15
N LEU A 109 -7.42 8.43 -12.14
CA LEU A 109 -8.49 9.24 -12.77
C LEU A 109 -9.93 8.74 -12.49
N ASP A 110 -10.09 7.57 -11.88
CA ASP A 110 -11.41 7.04 -11.46
C ASP A 110 -11.95 7.77 -10.22
#